data_AF-A0A9C7RK78-F1
#
_entry.id   AF-A0A9C7RK78-F1
#
_cell.length_a   1.000
_cell.length_b   1.000
_cell.length_c   1.000
_cell.angle_alpha   90.00
_cell.angle_beta   90.00
_cell.angle_gamma   90.00
#
_symmetry.space_group_name_H-M   'P 1'
#
loop_
_entity.id
_entity.type
_entity.pdbx_description
1 polymer ?
#
loop_
_entity_poly.entity_id
_entity_poly.type
_entity_poly.pdbx_seq_one_letter_code
_entity_poly.pdbx_strand_id
1 'polypeptide(L)'
;MNSIKKTARMAGLLYFIYFVIHIFADVFGRSKILIFGDAAATAQNIMASDWQFRIGIMSDLVAAVFFLLAAWALYGLLKPVNKNLALLFLLLNLGGVVIQCFSDLFLFASQLQLNGADYLKVFQADQLQALAMTFLYLYKNGFMIAQIFYGAWLFPLGYLVFKSGFLPKILGIVLMAHCVTWLMTSFQFFLFPGFNAITFVSYPLGFIAEFGLTLWLLIMGVKDQPSNLAQ
;
A
#
# COMPACT_ATOMS: atom_id res chain seq x y z
N MET A 1 -16.27 16.09 -21.52
CA MET A 1 -16.90 15.38 -20.38
C MET A 1 -16.72 13.86 -20.41
N ASN A 2 -17.05 13.16 -21.50
CA ASN A 2 -16.94 11.68 -21.56
C ASN A 2 -15.53 11.12 -21.28
N SER A 3 -14.46 11.81 -21.71
CA SER A 3 -13.08 11.35 -21.49
C SER A 3 -12.65 11.42 -20.01
N ILE A 4 -12.92 12.53 -19.31
CA ILE A 4 -12.54 12.72 -17.89
C ILE A 4 -13.26 11.72 -16.99
N LYS A 5 -14.55 11.45 -17.25
CA LYS A 5 -15.33 10.48 -16.49
C LYS A 5 -14.83 9.05 -16.69
N LYS A 6 -14.38 8.70 -17.91
CA LYS A 6 -13.71 7.43 -18.19
C LYS A 6 -12.37 7.32 -17.44
N THR A 7 -11.55 8.37 -17.45
CA THR A 7 -10.28 8.39 -16.69
C THR A 7 -10.51 8.22 -15.19
N ALA A 8 -11.51 8.90 -14.62
CA ALA A 8 -11.85 8.75 -13.21
C ALA A 8 -12.30 7.33 -12.85
N ARG A 9 -13.17 6.72 -13.66
CA ARG A 9 -13.60 5.32 -13.46
C ARG A 9 -12.45 4.33 -13.60
N MET A 10 -11.55 4.56 -14.56
CA MET A 10 -10.34 3.75 -14.72
C MET A 10 -9.42 3.87 -13.50
N ALA A 11 -9.22 5.09 -12.98
CA ALA A 11 -8.46 5.30 -11.74
C ALA A 11 -9.11 4.55 -10.57
N GLY A 12 -10.43 4.67 -10.40
CA GLY A 12 -11.17 3.93 -9.37
C GLY A 12 -11.08 2.41 -9.53
N LEU A 13 -11.14 1.88 -10.76
CA LEU A 13 -11.04 0.45 -11.03
C LEU A 13 -9.64 -0.10 -10.69
N LEU A 14 -8.58 0.57 -11.15
CA LEU A 14 -7.20 0.19 -10.85
C LEU A 14 -6.96 0.20 -9.34
N TYR A 15 -7.46 1.23 -8.66
CA TYR A 15 -7.31 1.38 -7.23
C TYR A 15 -8.09 0.30 -6.45
N PHE A 16 -9.29 -0.05 -6.92
CA PHE A 16 -10.09 -1.13 -6.36
C PHE A 16 -9.43 -2.50 -6.53
N ILE A 17 -8.88 -2.79 -7.73
CA ILE A 17 -8.14 -4.04 -7.99
C ILE A 17 -6.95 -4.15 -7.05
N TYR A 18 -6.20 -3.06 -6.84
CA TYR A 18 -5.13 -3.01 -5.84
C TYR A 18 -5.63 -3.44 -4.46
N PHE A 19 -6.70 -2.83 -3.93
CA PHE A 19 -7.23 -3.18 -2.61
C PHE A 19 -7.58 -4.66 -2.50
N VAL A 20 -8.29 -5.21 -3.51
CA VAL A 20 -8.71 -6.62 -3.51
C VAL A 20 -7.51 -7.56 -3.51
N ILE A 21 -6.52 -7.32 -4.38
CA ILE A 21 -5.35 -8.18 -4.49
C ILE A 21 -4.46 -8.06 -3.25
N HIS A 22 -4.26 -6.85 -2.72
CA HIS A 22 -3.45 -6.63 -1.52
C HIS A 22 -4.07 -7.29 -0.28
N ILE A 23 -5.39 -7.15 -0.08
CA ILE A 23 -6.11 -7.84 1.00
C ILE A 23 -6.00 -9.36 0.82
N PHE A 24 -6.13 -9.88 -0.40
CA PHE A 24 -5.94 -11.29 -0.69
C PHE A 24 -4.52 -11.76 -0.35
N ALA A 25 -3.49 -11.01 -0.77
CA ALA A 25 -2.08 -11.31 -0.48
C ALA A 25 -1.82 -11.41 1.02
N ASP A 26 -2.43 -10.55 1.82
CA ASP A 26 -2.27 -10.57 3.27
C ASP A 26 -3.09 -11.68 3.95
N VAL A 27 -4.40 -11.71 3.73
CA VAL A 27 -5.32 -12.63 4.40
C VAL A 27 -5.02 -14.08 4.00
N PHE A 28 -4.93 -14.36 2.71
CA PHE A 28 -4.64 -15.69 2.21
C PHE A 28 -3.15 -16.00 2.29
N GLY A 29 -2.28 -15.07 1.88
CA GLY A 29 -0.86 -15.37 1.70
C GLY A 29 0.01 -15.33 2.96
N ARG A 30 -0.40 -14.64 4.04
CA ARG A 30 0.49 -14.37 5.19
C ARG A 30 -0.14 -14.48 6.57
N SER A 31 -1.36 -13.98 6.78
CA SER A 31 -1.94 -13.75 8.11
C SER A 31 -1.95 -14.97 9.04
N LYS A 32 -2.12 -16.18 8.47
CA LYS A 32 -2.10 -17.46 9.21
C LYS A 32 -0.74 -18.15 9.21
N ILE A 33 0.17 -17.73 8.33
CA ILE A 33 1.48 -18.35 8.14
C ILE A 33 2.52 -17.69 9.06
N LEU A 34 2.48 -16.36 9.15
CA LEU A 34 3.48 -15.56 9.88
C LEU A 34 3.10 -15.41 11.36
N ILE A 35 3.91 -15.99 12.26
CA ILE A 35 3.75 -15.87 13.71
C ILE A 35 4.98 -15.13 14.25
N PHE A 36 4.92 -13.79 14.23
CA PHE A 36 6.04 -12.97 14.70
C PHE A 36 6.38 -13.28 16.17
N GLY A 37 7.65 -13.58 16.43
CA GLY A 37 8.16 -13.96 17.75
C GLY A 37 8.37 -15.47 17.94
N ASP A 38 7.81 -16.31 17.06
CA ASP A 38 8.02 -17.76 17.04
C ASP A 38 8.62 -18.19 15.70
N ALA A 39 9.94 -18.29 15.66
CA ALA A 39 10.69 -18.64 14.46
C ALA A 39 10.42 -20.09 14.01
N ALA A 40 10.27 -21.02 14.96
CA ALA A 40 10.06 -22.43 14.67
C ALA A 40 8.67 -22.66 14.06
N ALA A 41 7.62 -22.12 14.70
CA ALA A 41 6.26 -22.25 14.19
C ALA A 41 6.08 -21.54 12.83
N THR A 42 6.66 -20.33 12.67
CA THR A 42 6.60 -19.61 11.40
C THR A 42 7.30 -20.39 10.28
N ALA A 43 8.48 -20.94 10.53
CA ALA A 43 9.19 -21.73 9.53
C ALA A 43 8.43 -22.99 9.14
N GLN A 44 7.86 -23.72 10.11
CA GLN A 44 7.02 -24.88 9.84
C GLN A 44 5.81 -24.52 8.96
N ASN A 45 5.14 -23.40 9.26
CA ASN A 45 4.00 -22.93 8.46
C ASN A 45 4.41 -22.55 7.04
N ILE A 46 5.54 -21.85 6.87
CA ILE A 46 6.06 -21.48 5.54
C ILE A 46 6.37 -22.74 4.73
N MET A 47 7.02 -23.73 5.33
CA MET A 47 7.35 -24.99 4.65
C MET A 47 6.11 -25.82 4.32
N ALA A 48 5.14 -25.89 5.23
CA ALA A 48 3.87 -26.62 5.03
C ALA A 48 2.98 -25.97 3.95
N SER A 49 3.04 -24.64 3.84
CA SER A 49 2.23 -23.83 2.94
C SER A 49 3.07 -23.06 1.91
N ASP A 50 4.15 -23.66 1.40
CA ASP A 50 5.13 -23.01 0.52
C ASP A 50 4.49 -22.30 -0.68
N TRP A 51 3.58 -22.98 -1.37
CA TRP A 51 2.89 -22.44 -2.54
C TRP A 51 1.97 -21.26 -2.20
N GLN A 52 1.23 -21.36 -1.08
CA GLN A 52 0.35 -20.30 -0.60
C GLN A 52 1.15 -19.04 -0.24
N PHE A 53 2.30 -19.22 0.41
CA PHE A 53 3.20 -18.11 0.74
C PHE A 53 3.73 -17.41 -0.53
N ARG A 54 4.17 -18.19 -1.54
CA ARG A 54 4.60 -17.64 -2.85
C ARG A 54 3.50 -16.88 -3.57
N ILE A 55 2.27 -17.42 -3.60
CA ILE A 55 1.11 -16.73 -4.17
C ILE A 55 0.88 -15.41 -3.44
N GLY A 56 1.01 -15.40 -2.11
CA GLY A 56 0.92 -14.18 -1.31
C GLY A 56 1.90 -13.11 -1.78
N ILE A 57 3.18 -13.45 -1.89
CA ILE A 57 4.24 -12.53 -2.34
C ILE A 57 3.95 -12.02 -3.76
N MET A 58 3.59 -12.92 -4.70
CA MET A 58 3.28 -12.54 -6.08
C MET A 58 2.06 -11.66 -6.21
N SER A 59 1.04 -11.93 -5.40
CA SER A 59 -0.17 -11.10 -5.34
C SER A 59 0.18 -9.70 -4.84
N ASP A 60 1.06 -9.57 -3.84
CA ASP A 60 1.48 -8.25 -3.33
C ASP A 60 2.24 -7.41 -4.38
N LEU A 61 3.17 -8.03 -5.11
CA LEU A 61 3.89 -7.36 -6.20
C LEU A 61 2.94 -6.93 -7.33
N VAL A 62 1.96 -7.77 -7.68
CA VAL A 62 0.93 -7.41 -8.66
C VAL A 62 0.07 -6.26 -8.13
N ALA A 63 -0.31 -6.28 -6.85
CA ALA A 63 -1.04 -5.19 -6.23
C ALA A 63 -0.26 -3.88 -6.30
N ALA A 64 1.05 -3.90 -6.01
CA ALA A 64 1.93 -2.73 -6.10
C ALA A 64 1.94 -2.11 -7.52
N VAL A 65 1.92 -2.95 -8.57
CA VAL A 65 1.79 -2.47 -9.96
C VAL A 65 0.44 -1.78 -10.18
N PHE A 66 -0.67 -2.39 -9.74
CA PHE A 66 -1.99 -1.76 -9.83
C PHE A 66 -2.08 -0.44 -9.05
N PHE A 67 -1.40 -0.35 -7.90
CA PHE A 67 -1.36 0.86 -7.11
C PHE A 67 -0.63 1.99 -7.83
N LEU A 68 0.53 1.70 -8.42
CA LEU A 68 1.27 2.67 -9.24
C LEU A 68 0.44 3.13 -10.45
N LEU A 69 -0.24 2.20 -11.12
CA LEU A 69 -1.13 2.53 -12.25
C LEU A 69 -2.32 3.39 -11.80
N ALA A 70 -2.88 3.13 -10.61
CA ALA A 70 -3.93 3.95 -10.03
C ALA A 70 -3.43 5.38 -9.75
N ALA A 71 -2.24 5.53 -9.15
CA ALA A 71 -1.61 6.84 -8.93
C ALA A 71 -1.33 7.57 -10.26
N TRP A 72 -0.88 6.87 -11.29
CA TRP A 72 -0.70 7.44 -12.63
C TRP A 72 -2.02 7.89 -13.26
N ALA A 73 -3.10 7.11 -13.11
CA ALA A 73 -4.43 7.50 -13.59
C ALA A 73 -4.97 8.73 -12.83
N LEU A 74 -4.76 8.79 -11.50
CA LEU A 74 -5.05 9.97 -10.69
C LEU A 74 -4.25 11.19 -11.14
N TYR A 75 -2.98 11.01 -11.52
CA TYR A 75 -2.16 12.09 -12.06
C TYR A 75 -2.79 12.64 -13.33
N GLY A 76 -3.18 11.75 -14.25
CA GLY A 76 -3.89 12.14 -15.47
C GLY A 76 -5.19 12.91 -15.21
N LEU A 77 -5.90 12.55 -14.15
CA LEU A 77 -7.16 13.18 -13.73
C LEU A 77 -6.94 14.56 -13.08
N LEU A 78 -5.95 14.69 -12.19
CA LEU A 78 -5.75 15.86 -11.33
C LEU A 78 -4.71 16.86 -11.85
N LYS A 79 -3.90 16.47 -12.87
CA LYS A 79 -2.95 17.40 -13.52
C LYS A 79 -3.55 18.72 -14.01
N PRO A 80 -4.82 18.82 -14.46
CA PRO A 80 -5.39 20.11 -14.89
C PRO A 80 -5.63 21.07 -13.73
N VAL A 81 -5.70 20.57 -12.48
CA VAL A 81 -5.88 21.40 -11.27
C VAL A 81 -4.54 22.02 -10.87
N ASN A 82 -3.50 21.21 -10.74
CA ASN A 82 -2.12 21.67 -10.56
C ASN A 82 -1.14 20.56 -10.94
N LYS A 83 -0.37 20.76 -12.02
CA LYS A 83 0.57 19.76 -12.57
C LYS A 83 1.69 19.38 -11.59
N ASN A 84 2.22 20.35 -10.84
CA ASN A 84 3.37 20.13 -9.97
C ASN A 84 2.97 19.31 -8.74
N LEU A 85 1.83 19.63 -8.12
CA LEU A 85 1.30 18.84 -7.02
C LEU A 85 0.86 17.44 -7.48
N ALA A 86 0.33 17.33 -8.70
CA ALA A 86 -0.05 16.04 -9.26
C ALA A 86 1.19 15.16 -9.47
N LEU A 87 2.25 15.73 -10.01
CA LEU A 87 3.53 15.03 -10.16
C LEU A 87 4.14 14.67 -8.80
N LEU A 88 4.05 15.57 -7.82
CA LEU A 88 4.58 15.32 -6.48
C LEU A 88 3.95 14.10 -5.82
N PHE A 89 2.61 13.97 -5.82
CA PHE A 89 1.99 12.77 -5.23
C PHE A 89 2.35 11.51 -5.99
N LEU A 90 2.49 11.58 -7.33
CA LEU A 90 2.87 10.42 -8.15
C LEU A 90 4.29 9.96 -7.81
N LEU A 91 5.23 10.89 -7.64
CA LEU A 91 6.62 10.57 -7.26
C LEU A 91 6.72 10.01 -5.84
N LEU A 92 5.94 10.56 -4.90
CA LEU A 92 5.87 10.04 -3.54
C LEU A 92 5.29 8.62 -3.52
N ASN A 93 4.20 8.37 -4.27
CA ASN A 93 3.64 7.03 -4.42
C ASN A 93 4.64 6.05 -5.03
N LEU A 94 5.31 6.44 -6.12
CA LEU A 94 6.36 5.63 -6.75
C LEU A 94 7.49 5.29 -5.77
N GLY A 95 7.94 6.26 -4.96
CA GLY A 95 8.93 6.02 -3.91
C GLY A 95 8.47 4.94 -2.91
N GLY A 96 7.22 5.03 -2.45
CA GLY A 96 6.62 4.00 -1.59
C GLY A 96 6.55 2.62 -2.26
N VAL A 97 6.10 2.56 -3.51
CA VAL A 97 6.01 1.30 -4.29
C VAL A 97 7.38 0.65 -4.45
N VAL A 98 8.42 1.42 -4.78
CA VAL A 98 9.78 0.90 -4.94
C VAL A 98 10.31 0.33 -3.62
N ILE A 99 10.11 1.04 -2.51
CA ILE A 99 10.54 0.58 -1.19
C ILE A 99 9.75 -0.66 -0.74
N GLN A 100 8.45 -0.70 -0.99
CA GLN A 100 7.60 -1.87 -0.71
C GLN A 100 8.11 -3.10 -1.47
N CYS A 101 8.25 -3.01 -2.80
CA CYS A 101 8.75 -4.11 -3.61
C CYS A 101 10.15 -4.57 -3.19
N PHE A 102 11.02 -3.63 -2.78
CA PHE A 102 12.32 -3.97 -2.21
C PHE A 102 12.19 -4.70 -0.87
N SER A 103 11.24 -4.31 -0.02
CA SER A 103 10.97 -5.02 1.24
C SER A 103 10.41 -6.43 1.01
N ASP A 104 9.62 -6.64 -0.04
CA ASP A 104 9.06 -7.95 -0.41
C ASP A 104 10.16 -8.96 -0.78
N LEU A 105 11.33 -8.48 -1.23
CA LEU A 105 12.51 -9.33 -1.42
C LEU A 105 12.88 -10.08 -0.14
N PHE A 106 12.65 -9.49 1.03
CA PHE A 106 12.95 -10.16 2.30
C PHE A 106 11.95 -11.28 2.63
N LEU A 107 10.73 -11.26 2.10
CA LEU A 107 9.82 -12.42 2.18
C LEU A 107 10.42 -13.62 1.41
N PHE A 108 10.96 -13.37 0.22
CA PHE A 108 11.68 -14.39 -0.54
C PHE A 108 12.96 -14.85 0.15
N ALA A 109 13.74 -13.92 0.70
CA ALA A 109 14.95 -14.25 1.43
C ALA A 109 14.67 -15.15 2.64
N SER A 110 13.55 -14.90 3.34
CA SER A 110 13.07 -15.75 4.43
C SER A 110 12.79 -17.18 3.95
N GLN A 111 12.00 -17.31 2.88
CA GLN A 111 11.68 -18.62 2.30
C GLN A 111 12.91 -19.35 1.76
N LEU A 112 13.89 -18.62 1.20
CA LEU A 112 15.12 -19.19 0.68
C LEU A 112 15.91 -19.92 1.78
N GLN A 113 15.86 -19.45 3.03
CA GLN A 113 16.53 -20.13 4.15
C GLN A 113 15.88 -21.46 4.52
N LEU A 114 14.65 -21.70 4.09
CA LEU A 114 13.83 -22.83 4.51
C LEU A 114 13.63 -23.88 3.39
N ASN A 115 14.27 -23.69 2.24
CA ASN A 115 14.04 -24.54 1.06
C ASN A 115 14.80 -25.89 1.08
N GLY A 116 15.67 -26.12 2.07
CA GLY A 116 16.44 -27.36 2.21
C GLY A 116 17.57 -27.57 1.20
N ALA A 117 18.02 -26.51 0.51
CA ALA A 117 19.12 -26.60 -0.46
C ALA A 117 20.44 -27.06 0.19
N ASP A 118 21.28 -27.77 -0.59
CA ASP A 118 22.51 -28.40 -0.07
C ASP A 118 23.49 -27.41 0.58
N TYR A 119 23.60 -26.20 0.04
CA TYR A 119 24.49 -25.17 0.60
C TYR A 119 24.06 -24.69 1.99
N LEU A 120 22.80 -24.93 2.40
CA LEU A 120 22.28 -24.57 3.71
C LEU A 120 22.58 -25.63 4.78
N LYS A 121 23.01 -26.84 4.40
CA LYS A 121 23.30 -27.94 5.34
C LYS A 121 24.45 -27.66 6.31
N VAL A 122 25.22 -26.60 6.07
CA VAL A 122 26.24 -26.11 7.00
C VAL A 122 25.65 -25.41 8.23
N PHE A 123 24.39 -24.97 8.15
CA PHE A 123 23.67 -24.35 9.25
C PHE A 123 22.82 -25.37 10.00
N GLN A 124 22.63 -25.14 11.30
CA GLN A 124 21.65 -25.88 12.09
C GLN A 124 20.23 -25.39 11.77
N ALA A 125 19.23 -26.24 11.98
CA ALA A 125 17.84 -25.93 11.63
C ALA A 125 17.30 -24.70 12.38
N ASP A 126 17.61 -24.56 13.66
CA ASP A 126 17.25 -23.41 14.50
C ASP A 126 17.92 -22.10 14.01
N GLN A 127 19.16 -22.17 13.51
CA GLN A 127 19.84 -21.02 12.90
C GLN A 127 19.12 -20.57 11.62
N LEU A 128 18.70 -21.49 10.76
CA LEU A 128 17.94 -21.17 9.54
C LEU A 128 16.57 -20.58 9.87
N GLN A 129 15.88 -21.11 10.87
CA GLN A 129 14.59 -20.60 11.35
C GLN A 129 14.74 -19.17 11.89
N ALA A 130 15.77 -18.92 12.72
CA ALA A 130 16.06 -17.59 13.24
C ALA A 130 16.39 -16.60 12.12
N LEU A 131 17.23 -17.01 11.15
CA LEU A 131 17.59 -16.18 10.00
C LEU A 131 16.37 -15.87 9.11
N ALA A 132 15.51 -16.86 8.86
CA ALA A 132 14.25 -16.68 8.16
C ALA A 132 13.37 -15.64 8.88
N MET A 133 13.29 -15.71 10.21
CA MET A 133 12.55 -14.75 11.03
C MET A 133 13.17 -13.34 10.96
N THR A 134 14.49 -13.21 10.96
CA THR A 134 15.19 -11.93 10.78
C THR A 134 14.78 -11.28 9.45
N PHE A 135 14.72 -12.03 8.36
CA PHE A 135 14.27 -11.51 7.07
C PHE A 135 12.79 -11.06 7.11
N LEU A 136 11.91 -11.76 7.84
CA LEU A 136 10.53 -11.29 8.03
C LEU A 136 10.45 -9.99 8.82
N TYR A 137 11.31 -9.79 9.82
CA TYR A 137 11.43 -8.50 10.50
C TYR A 137 11.99 -7.42 9.58
N LEU A 138 12.95 -7.72 8.70
CA LEU A 138 13.44 -6.77 7.70
C LEU A 138 12.33 -6.37 6.71
N TYR A 139 11.54 -7.33 6.24
CA TYR A 139 10.32 -7.05 5.45
C TYR A 139 9.40 -6.10 6.21
N LYS A 140 9.05 -6.42 7.47
CA LYS A 140 8.13 -5.62 8.29
C LYS A 140 8.63 -4.17 8.46
N ASN A 141 9.93 -3.99 8.71
CA ASN A 141 10.53 -2.66 8.82
C ASN A 141 10.56 -1.94 7.47
N GLY A 142 10.99 -2.60 6.40
CA GLY A 142 11.02 -2.03 5.05
C GLY A 142 9.64 -1.59 4.57
N PHE A 143 8.61 -2.42 4.82
CA PHE A 143 7.22 -2.08 4.52
C PHE A 143 6.77 -0.84 5.30
N MET A 144 7.16 -0.69 6.57
CA MET A 144 6.85 0.51 7.35
C MET A 144 7.62 1.75 6.86
N ILE A 145 8.83 1.60 6.32
CA ILE A 145 9.54 2.71 5.67
C ILE A 145 8.75 3.19 4.44
N ALA A 146 8.20 2.28 3.63
CA ALA A 146 7.34 2.64 2.50
C ALA A 146 6.11 3.46 2.95
N GLN A 147 5.57 3.20 4.14
CA GLN A 147 4.43 3.93 4.69
C GLN A 147 4.70 5.42 4.91
N ILE A 148 5.94 5.85 5.09
CA ILE A 148 6.28 7.29 5.17
C ILE A 148 5.96 7.99 3.85
N PHE A 149 6.30 7.35 2.72
CA PHE A 149 6.02 7.86 1.39
C PHE A 149 4.52 7.77 1.04
N TYR A 150 3.88 6.65 1.41
CA TYR A 150 2.42 6.49 1.30
C TYR A 150 1.60 7.33 2.29
N GLY A 151 2.22 7.90 3.32
CA GLY A 151 1.59 8.95 4.13
C GLY A 151 1.72 10.29 3.41
N ALA A 152 2.95 10.62 3.01
CA ALA A 152 3.28 11.92 2.41
C ALA A 152 2.52 12.21 1.11
N TRP A 153 2.28 11.21 0.24
CA TRP A 153 1.55 11.43 -1.02
C TRP A 153 0.07 11.82 -0.82
N LEU A 154 -0.53 11.47 0.33
CA LEU A 154 -1.95 11.73 0.62
C LEU A 154 -2.22 13.22 0.74
N PHE A 155 -1.24 14.03 1.16
CA PHE A 155 -1.41 15.47 1.28
C PHE A 155 -1.59 16.16 -0.08
N PRO A 156 -0.65 16.07 -1.05
CA PRO A 156 -0.85 16.64 -2.38
C PRO A 156 -2.06 16.03 -3.10
N LEU A 157 -2.32 14.73 -2.95
CA LEU A 157 -3.53 14.10 -3.49
C LEU A 157 -4.80 14.73 -2.90
N GLY A 158 -4.91 14.77 -1.56
CA GLY A 158 -6.07 15.32 -0.85
C GLY A 158 -6.31 16.79 -1.15
N TYR A 159 -5.25 17.59 -1.23
CA TYR A 159 -5.33 18.99 -1.62
C TYR A 159 -5.89 19.17 -3.04
N LEU A 160 -5.41 18.37 -4.00
CA LEU A 160 -5.91 18.41 -5.38
C LEU A 160 -7.37 17.98 -5.46
N VAL A 161 -7.76 16.92 -4.72
CA VAL A 161 -9.17 16.49 -4.62
C VAL A 161 -10.03 17.63 -4.06
N PHE A 162 -9.58 18.30 -3.00
CA PHE A 162 -10.26 19.45 -2.41
C PHE A 162 -10.42 20.63 -3.38
N LYS A 163 -9.39 20.92 -4.19
CA LYS A 163 -9.39 22.02 -5.17
C LYS A 163 -10.04 21.68 -6.52
N SER A 164 -10.24 20.40 -6.82
CA SER A 164 -10.67 19.94 -8.15
C SER A 164 -12.02 20.49 -8.62
N GLY A 165 -12.94 20.77 -7.69
CA GLY A 165 -14.31 21.20 -8.01
C GLY A 165 -15.21 20.10 -8.58
N PHE A 166 -14.65 18.99 -9.06
CA PHE A 166 -15.39 17.87 -9.64
C PHE A 166 -15.40 16.60 -8.76
N LEU A 167 -14.57 16.54 -7.71
CA LEU A 167 -14.62 15.53 -6.64
C LEU A 167 -15.15 16.13 -5.32
N PRO A 168 -15.71 15.32 -4.40
CA PRO A 168 -16.14 15.78 -3.10
C PRO A 168 -15.00 16.36 -2.27
N LYS A 169 -15.17 17.60 -1.81
CA LYS A 169 -14.19 18.28 -0.95
C LYS A 169 -13.92 17.51 0.34
N ILE A 170 -14.94 16.83 0.88
CA ILE A 170 -14.81 16.04 2.10
C ILE A 170 -13.78 14.92 1.96
N LEU A 171 -13.71 14.24 0.80
CA LEU A 171 -12.70 13.21 0.55
C LEU A 171 -11.30 13.82 0.56
N GLY A 172 -11.12 15.01 -0.01
CA GLY A 172 -9.86 15.73 0.05
C GLY A 172 -9.41 16.06 1.47
N ILE A 173 -10.33 16.50 2.33
CA ILE A 173 -10.06 16.78 3.75
C ILE A 173 -9.67 15.50 4.50
N VAL A 174 -10.42 14.41 4.30
CA VAL A 174 -10.16 13.14 4.97
C VAL A 174 -8.82 12.55 4.53
N LEU A 175 -8.43 12.68 3.25
CA LEU A 175 -7.09 12.30 2.75
C LEU A 175 -5.97 13.11 3.41
N MET A 176 -6.12 14.42 3.53
CA MET A 176 -5.13 15.27 4.21
C MET A 176 -5.06 14.96 5.71
N ALA A 177 -6.18 14.64 6.37
CA ALA A 177 -6.18 14.18 7.75
C ALA A 177 -5.47 12.81 7.90
N HIS A 178 -5.74 11.88 6.98
CA HIS A 178 -5.09 10.57 6.96
C HIS A 178 -3.58 10.68 6.75
N CYS A 179 -3.10 11.62 5.93
CA CYS A 179 -1.66 11.91 5.81
C CYS A 179 -1.01 12.11 7.18
N VAL A 180 -1.62 12.91 8.06
CA VAL A 180 -1.07 13.22 9.38
C VAL A 180 -1.05 11.98 10.25
N THR A 181 -2.16 11.24 10.33
CA THR A 181 -2.24 10.05 11.18
C THR A 181 -1.33 8.92 10.68
N TRP A 182 -1.19 8.74 9.36
CA TRP A 182 -0.37 7.68 8.78
C TRP A 182 1.13 7.94 8.96
N LEU A 183 1.57 9.20 8.81
CA LEU A 183 2.94 9.61 9.14
C LEU A 183 3.23 9.42 10.64
N MET A 184 2.29 9.82 11.50
CA MET A 184 2.42 9.59 12.94
C MET A 184 2.47 8.09 13.29
N THR A 185 1.71 7.23 12.62
CA THR A 185 1.79 5.77 12.77
C THR A 185 3.17 5.23 12.39
N SER A 186 3.77 5.76 11.32
CA SER A 186 5.12 5.38 10.91
C SER A 186 6.17 5.79 11.96
N PHE A 187 6.08 7.01 12.50
CA PHE A 187 6.96 7.45 13.59
C PHE A 187 6.73 6.66 14.88
N GLN A 188 5.47 6.37 15.21
CA GLN A 188 5.10 5.54 16.36
C GLN A 188 5.79 4.17 16.29
N PHE A 189 5.77 3.54 15.11
CA PHE A 189 6.37 2.22 14.91
C PHE A 189 7.88 2.20 15.19
N PHE A 190 8.63 3.22 14.73
CA PHE A 190 10.09 3.25 14.88
C PHE A 190 10.57 3.84 16.20
N LEU A 191 9.89 4.86 16.73
CA LEU A 191 10.35 5.62 17.89
C LEU A 191 9.73 5.15 19.22
N PHE A 192 8.54 4.55 19.16
CA PHE A 192 7.77 4.17 20.35
C PHE A 192 7.24 2.72 20.25
N PRO A 193 8.12 1.72 20.13
CA PRO A 193 7.71 0.33 20.02
C PRO A 193 6.88 -0.08 21.24
N GLY A 194 5.60 -0.41 21.02
CA GLY A 194 4.63 -0.78 22.07
C GLY A 194 3.50 0.23 22.28
N PHE A 195 3.66 1.48 21.86
CA PHE A 195 2.55 2.44 21.79
C PHE A 195 1.78 2.21 20.49
N ASN A 196 0.46 2.00 20.55
CA ASN A 196 -0.37 1.67 19.38
C ASN A 196 -1.62 2.56 19.20
N ALA A 197 -1.81 3.58 20.04
CA ALA A 197 -3.03 4.39 20.02
C ALA A 197 -3.28 5.09 18.67
N ILE A 198 -2.22 5.58 18.02
CA ILE A 198 -2.33 6.29 16.74
C ILE A 198 -2.73 5.32 15.63
N THR A 199 -2.17 4.10 15.65
CA THR A 199 -2.53 3.03 14.73
C THR A 199 -4.03 2.72 14.77
N PHE A 200 -4.62 2.60 15.96
CA PHE A 200 -6.06 2.32 16.09
C PHE A 200 -6.96 3.42 15.49
N VAL A 201 -6.52 4.68 15.53
CA VAL A 201 -7.26 5.80 14.92
C VAL A 201 -7.00 5.89 13.41
N SER A 202 -5.77 5.64 12.97
CA SER A 202 -5.38 5.86 11.58
C SER A 202 -5.99 4.84 10.62
N TYR A 203 -6.12 3.57 11.02
CA TYR A 203 -6.63 2.52 10.13
C TYR A 203 -8.08 2.78 9.65
N PRO A 204 -9.06 3.07 10.54
CA PRO A 204 -10.41 3.44 10.11
C PRO A 204 -10.43 4.70 9.25
N LEU A 205 -9.62 5.71 9.60
CA LEU A 205 -9.55 6.95 8.84
C LEU A 205 -9.01 6.71 7.43
N GLY A 206 -7.98 5.87 7.29
CA GLY A 206 -7.40 5.50 6.00
C GLY A 206 -8.36 4.72 5.13
N PHE A 207 -9.12 3.80 5.74
CA PHE A 207 -10.19 3.11 5.03
C PHE A 207 -11.21 4.11 4.48
N ILE A 208 -11.69 5.06 5.29
CA ILE A 208 -12.63 6.09 4.80
C ILE A 208 -11.98 6.97 3.71
N ALA A 209 -10.71 7.33 3.86
CA ALA A 209 -9.99 8.20 2.94
C ALA A 209 -9.82 7.57 1.56
N GLU A 210 -9.11 6.45 1.49
CA GLU A 210 -8.64 5.87 0.24
C GLU A 210 -9.67 4.93 -0.37
N PHE A 211 -10.34 4.11 0.45
CA PHE A 211 -11.43 3.28 -0.05
C PHE A 211 -12.65 4.13 -0.42
N GLY A 212 -12.93 5.20 0.34
CA GLY A 212 -13.97 6.17 -0.01
C GLY A 212 -13.69 6.88 -1.33
N LEU A 213 -12.44 7.33 -1.57
CA LEU A 213 -12.03 7.88 -2.86
C LEU A 213 -12.17 6.85 -4.00
N THR A 214 -11.72 5.62 -3.76
CA THR A 214 -11.79 4.52 -4.72
C THR A 214 -13.22 4.24 -5.16
N LEU A 215 -14.15 4.06 -4.21
CA LEU A 215 -15.55 3.81 -4.51
C LEU A 215 -16.21 5.00 -5.22
N TRP A 216 -15.88 6.23 -4.80
CA TRP A 216 -16.41 7.42 -5.48
C TRP A 216 -15.99 7.46 -6.94
N LEU A 217 -14.71 7.25 -7.23
CA LEU A 217 -14.17 7.25 -8.59
C LEU A 217 -14.77 6.14 -9.44
N LEU A 218 -14.95 4.94 -8.87
CA LEU A 218 -15.48 3.77 -9.55
C LEU A 218 -16.97 3.93 -9.90
N ILE A 219 -17.78 4.39 -8.95
CA ILE A 219 -19.24 4.45 -9.08
C ILE A 219 -19.68 5.77 -9.72
N MET A 220 -19.33 6.89 -9.08
CA MET A 220 -19.79 8.23 -9.45
C MET A 220 -18.92 8.87 -10.53
N GLY A 221 -17.61 8.63 -10.50
CA GLY A 221 -16.63 9.28 -11.37
C GLY A 221 -16.44 10.76 -11.00
N VAL A 222 -16.63 11.65 -11.96
CA VAL A 222 -16.57 13.12 -11.76
C VAL A 222 -17.96 13.74 -11.88
N LYS A 223 -18.22 14.81 -11.10
CA LYS A 223 -19.42 15.63 -11.30
C LYS A 223 -19.35 16.32 -12.67
N ASP A 224 -20.48 16.41 -13.35
CA ASP A 224 -20.62 17.20 -14.56
C ASP A 224 -20.48 18.68 -14.16
N GLN A 225 -19.47 19.37 -14.70
CA GLN A 225 -19.39 20.82 -14.54
C GLN A 225 -20.53 21.47 -15.35
N PRO A 226 -21.29 22.42 -14.78
CA PRO A 226 -22.23 23.20 -15.56
C PRO A 226 -21.47 23.94 -16.66
N SER A 227 -22.02 23.89 -17.88
CA SER A 227 -21.44 24.39 -19.14
C SER A 227 -21.36 25.93 -19.23
N ASN A 228 -20.87 26.61 -18.20
CA ASN A 228 -20.87 28.09 -18.14
C ASN A 228 -19.46 28.71 -18.01
N LEU A 229 -18.45 28.13 -18.66
CA LEU A 229 -17.13 28.77 -18.84
C LEU A 229 -16.62 28.64 -20.29
N ALA A 230 -17.53 28.76 -21.25
CA ALA A 230 -17.19 29.09 -22.64
C ALA A 230 -17.66 30.51 -22.94
N GLN A 231 -16.98 31.49 -22.36
CA GLN A 231 -16.83 32.85 -22.88
C GLN A 231 -15.42 33.33 -22.58
#